data_AF-A0A7V8WQ95-F1
#
_entry.id   AF-A0A7V8WQ95-F1
#
_cell.length_a   1.000
_cell.length_b   1.000
_cell.length_c   1.000
_cell.angle_alpha   90.00
_cell.angle_beta   90.00
_cell.angle_gamma   90.00
#
_symmetry.space_group_name_H-M   'P 1'
#
loop_
_entity.id
_entity.type
_entity.pdbx_description
1 polymer ?
#
loop_
_entity_poly.entity_id
_entity_poly.type
_entity_poly.pdbx_seq_one_letter_code
_entity_poly.pdbx_strand_id
1 'polypeptide(L)'
;ASYLDITPGYMVMGLGMSLIFAPMTTAVLNSVESAKSGVASAVNGAIREIGNAFGIAFLGTLMNRAYQTRYDGSGDVANLRSDTALAPVRPVIDLIGSGMSYGGRVIENTTYFAGPDPALVAVLRRASSEAFMAGMDRAIVVSAISIIVASVVSYFLINDRVATTEPLDLAPVKPAEAVAAD
;
A
#
# COMPACT_ATOMS: atom_id res chain seq x y z
N ALA A 1 -0.22 8.53 23.34
CA ALA A 1 -0.71 7.23 22.86
C ALA A 1 0.35 6.19 23.16
N SER A 2 -0.04 5.10 23.80
CA SER A 2 0.84 3.95 24.03
C SER A 2 0.88 3.10 22.78
N TYR A 3 1.99 2.38 22.52
CA TYR A 3 2.08 1.41 21.42
C TYR A 3 0.97 0.34 21.47
N LEU A 4 0.42 0.11 22.67
CA LEU A 4 -0.71 -0.79 22.88
C LEU A 4 -2.02 -0.29 22.26
N ASP A 5 -2.17 1.01 21.98
CA ASP A 5 -3.42 1.56 21.44
C ASP A 5 -3.64 1.14 19.96
N ILE A 6 -2.55 0.97 19.20
CA ILE A 6 -2.60 0.58 17.78
C ILE A 6 -2.54 -0.93 17.57
N THR A 7 -1.98 -1.66 18.53
CA THR A 7 -1.78 -3.12 18.48
C THR A 7 -3.05 -3.92 18.15
N PRO A 8 -4.21 -3.68 18.80
CA PRO A 8 -5.41 -4.45 18.48
C PRO A 8 -5.92 -4.21 17.06
N GLY A 9 -5.76 -3.00 16.52
CA GLY A 9 -6.12 -2.69 15.13
C GLY A 9 -5.29 -3.49 14.13
N TYR A 10 -3.97 -3.55 14.35
CA TYR A 10 -3.06 -4.34 13.50
C TYR A 10 -3.33 -5.85 13.60
N MET A 11 -3.68 -6.35 14.79
CA MET A 11 -4.07 -7.76 14.97
C MET A 11 -5.31 -8.12 14.16
N VAL A 12 -6.36 -7.30 14.24
CA VAL A 12 -7.60 -7.51 13.47
C VAL A 12 -7.32 -7.46 11.96
N MET A 13 -6.49 -6.51 11.53
CA MET A 13 -6.11 -6.39 10.12
C MET A 13 -5.36 -7.63 9.62
N GLY A 14 -4.38 -8.13 10.39
CA GLY A 14 -3.63 -9.34 10.05
C GLY A 14 -4.51 -10.60 10.00
N LEU A 15 -5.42 -10.75 10.96
CA LEU A 15 -6.37 -11.85 10.98
C LEU A 15 -7.31 -11.80 9.77
N GLY A 16 -7.89 -10.64 9.48
CA GLY A 16 -8.76 -10.46 8.31
C GLY A 16 -8.06 -10.79 7.00
N MET A 17 -6.80 -10.37 6.85
CA MET A 17 -5.99 -10.70 5.67
C MET A 17 -5.78 -12.21 5.53
N SER A 18 -5.44 -12.92 6.62
CA SER A 18 -5.20 -14.36 6.60
C SER A 18 -6.43 -15.17 6.16
N LEU A 19 -7.62 -14.74 6.59
CA LEU A 19 -8.88 -15.40 6.28
C LEU A 19 -9.33 -15.20 4.83
N ILE A 20 -8.81 -14.19 4.13
CA ILE A 20 -9.14 -13.92 2.73
C ILE A 20 -8.18 -14.65 1.79
N PHE A 21 -6.87 -14.54 2.03
CA PHE A 21 -5.85 -15.00 1.09
C PHE A 21 -5.85 -16.52 0.87
N ALA A 22 -6.05 -17.30 1.93
CA ALA A 22 -6.06 -18.77 1.87
C ALA A 22 -7.21 -19.31 1.00
N PRO A 23 -8.50 -19.05 1.31
CA PRO A 23 -9.60 -19.59 0.50
C PRO A 23 -9.68 -18.97 -0.90
N MET A 24 -9.26 -17.72 -1.08
CA MET A 24 -9.26 -17.07 -2.41
C MET A 24 -8.37 -17.81 -3.41
N THR A 25 -7.17 -18.20 -3.00
CA THR A 25 -6.24 -18.93 -3.89
C THR A 25 -6.79 -20.30 -4.25
N THR A 26 -7.33 -21.02 -3.26
CA THR A 26 -7.97 -22.32 -3.47
C THR A 26 -9.17 -22.24 -4.40
N ALA A 27 -10.02 -21.22 -4.26
CA ALA A 27 -11.19 -21.02 -5.12
C ALA A 27 -10.80 -20.80 -6.59
N VAL A 28 -9.75 -20.01 -6.86
CA VAL A 28 -9.26 -19.79 -8.23
C VAL A 28 -8.74 -21.07 -8.85
N LEU A 29 -7.91 -21.83 -8.13
CA LEU A 29 -7.31 -23.05 -8.67
C LEU A 29 -8.33 -24.18 -8.87
N ASN A 30 -9.39 -24.25 -8.06
CA ASN A 30 -10.46 -25.22 -8.20
C ASN A 30 -11.46 -24.88 -9.32
N SER A 31 -11.43 -23.65 -9.85
CA SER A 31 -12.34 -23.20 -10.92
C SER A 31 -11.91 -23.60 -12.34
N VAL A 32 -10.77 -24.28 -12.48
CA VAL A 32 -10.16 -24.64 -13.78
C VAL A 32 -9.82 -26.13 -13.83
N GLU A 33 -9.93 -26.73 -15.02
CA GLU A 33 -9.49 -28.11 -15.26
C GLU A 33 -7.99 -28.27 -14.93
N SER A 34 -7.59 -29.41 -14.34
CA SER A 34 -6.19 -29.65 -13.93
C SER A 34 -5.17 -29.42 -15.04
N ALA A 35 -5.51 -29.72 -16.30
CA ALA A 35 -4.64 -29.50 -17.46
C ALA A 35 -4.34 -28.00 -17.72
N LYS A 36 -5.16 -27.07 -17.22
CA LYS A 36 -5.02 -25.61 -17.40
C LYS A 36 -4.60 -24.89 -16.12
N SER A 37 -4.43 -25.60 -15.00
CA SER A 37 -4.08 -25.04 -13.70
C SER A 37 -2.78 -24.22 -13.71
N GLY A 38 -1.77 -24.68 -14.47
CA GLY A 38 -0.51 -23.93 -14.62
C GLY A 38 -0.68 -22.56 -15.27
N VAL A 39 -1.51 -22.45 -16.32
CA VAL A 39 -1.82 -21.19 -16.99
C VAL A 39 -2.67 -20.29 -16.08
N ALA A 40 -3.66 -20.85 -15.39
CA ALA A 40 -4.51 -20.12 -14.46
C ALA A 40 -3.70 -19.51 -13.30
N SER A 41 -2.76 -20.27 -12.73
CA SER A 41 -1.86 -19.79 -11.69
C SER A 41 -0.96 -18.66 -12.18
N ALA A 42 -0.38 -18.78 -13.39
CA ALA A 42 0.43 -17.74 -14.00
C ALA A 42 -0.35 -16.43 -14.23
N VAL A 43 -1.57 -16.53 -14.75
CA VAL A 43 -2.45 -15.36 -14.95
C VAL A 43 -2.84 -14.72 -13.62
N ASN A 44 -3.21 -15.52 -12.62
CA ASN A 44 -3.54 -15.01 -11.28
C ASN A 44 -2.33 -14.30 -10.63
N GLY A 45 -1.13 -14.86 -10.80
CA GLY A 45 0.12 -14.21 -10.40
C GLY A 45 0.34 -12.87 -11.07
N ALA A 46 0.23 -12.81 -12.40
CA ALA A 46 0.41 -11.59 -13.18
C ALA A 46 -0.60 -10.49 -12.79
N ILE A 47 -1.87 -10.84 -12.60
CA ILE A 47 -2.90 -9.89 -12.16
C ILE A 47 -2.57 -9.33 -10.77
N ARG A 48 -2.11 -10.17 -9.84
CA ARG A 48 -1.70 -9.72 -8.49
C ARG A 48 -0.51 -8.78 -8.55
N GLU A 49 0.48 -9.07 -9.38
CA GLU A 49 1.67 -8.23 -9.52
C GLU A 49 1.33 -6.86 -10.12
N ILE A 50 0.49 -6.83 -11.16
CA ILE A 50 -0.04 -5.61 -11.75
C ILE A 50 -0.84 -4.81 -10.71
N GLY A 51 -1.73 -5.46 -9.97
CA GLY A 51 -2.53 -4.84 -8.91
C GLY A 51 -1.66 -4.25 -7.79
N ASN A 52 -0.61 -4.96 -7.37
CA ASN A 52 0.34 -4.49 -6.37
C ASN A 52 1.10 -3.24 -6.86
N ALA A 53 1.69 -3.30 -8.05
CA ALA A 53 2.43 -2.18 -8.61
C ALA A 53 1.55 -0.94 -8.80
N PHE A 54 0.33 -1.14 -9.33
CA PHE A 54 -0.66 -0.09 -9.47
C PHE A 54 -1.08 0.50 -8.12
N GLY A 55 -1.38 -0.34 -7.13
CA GLY A 55 -1.80 0.09 -5.81
C GLY A 55 -0.75 0.95 -5.11
N ILE A 56 0.52 0.53 -5.16
CA ILE A 56 1.64 1.29 -4.59
C ILE A 56 1.77 2.65 -5.28
N ALA A 57 1.74 2.69 -6.61
CA ALA A 57 1.89 3.93 -7.38
C ALA A 57 0.71 4.90 -7.14
N PHE A 58 -0.52 4.38 -7.14
CA PHE A 58 -1.72 5.17 -6.95
C PHE A 58 -1.82 5.75 -5.54
N LEU A 59 -1.67 4.90 -4.51
CA LEU A 59 -1.74 5.34 -3.12
C LEU A 59 -0.56 6.28 -2.78
N GLY A 60 0.64 6.01 -3.28
CA GLY A 60 1.80 6.89 -3.11
C GLY A 60 1.58 8.27 -3.72
N THR A 61 1.00 8.34 -4.92
CA THR A 61 0.65 9.61 -5.57
C THR A 61 -0.39 10.39 -4.78
N LEU A 62 -1.45 9.72 -4.33
CA LEU A 62 -2.50 10.34 -3.52
C LEU A 62 -1.94 10.88 -2.20
N MET A 63 -1.14 10.08 -1.52
CA MET A 63 -0.50 10.43 -0.26
C MET A 63 0.44 11.63 -0.44
N ASN A 64 1.22 11.68 -1.52
CA ASN A 64 2.11 12.80 -1.82
C ASN A 64 1.33 14.10 -2.09
N ARG A 65 0.21 14.05 -2.82
CA ARG A 65 -0.66 15.22 -3.03
C ARG A 65 -1.29 15.70 -1.73
N ALA A 66 -1.75 14.78 -0.90
CA ALA A 66 -2.32 15.09 0.41
C ALA A 66 -1.30 15.75 1.34
N TYR A 67 -0.06 15.28 1.31
CA TYR A 67 1.07 15.89 2.02
C TYR A 67 1.34 17.32 1.55
N GLN A 68 1.54 17.54 0.24
CA GLN A 68 1.81 18.86 -0.35
C GLN A 68 0.72 19.86 0.08
N THR A 69 -0.54 19.47 -0.08
CA THR A 69 -1.70 20.29 0.29
C THR A 69 -1.68 20.68 1.78
N ARG A 70 -1.36 19.74 2.68
CA ARG A 70 -1.36 20.00 4.13
C ARG A 70 -0.13 20.78 4.60
N TYR A 71 1.01 20.57 3.95
CA TYR A 71 2.25 21.29 4.21
C TYR A 71 2.14 22.74 3.77
N ASP A 72 1.69 23.00 2.53
CA ASP A 72 1.53 24.34 2.00
C ASP A 72 0.39 25.12 2.67
N GLY A 73 -0.65 24.41 3.14
CA GLY A 73 -1.73 24.98 3.93
C GLY A 73 -1.38 25.21 5.41
N SER A 74 -0.17 24.87 5.87
CA SER A 74 0.23 25.07 7.27
C SER A 74 0.56 26.55 7.54
N GLY A 75 -0.07 27.12 8.57
CA GLY A 75 0.21 28.49 9.02
C GLY A 75 1.67 28.69 9.43
N ASP A 76 2.30 27.68 10.04
CA ASP A 76 3.70 27.72 10.41
C ASP A 76 4.61 27.86 9.18
N VAL A 77 4.35 27.09 8.12
CA VAL A 77 5.12 27.15 6.88
C VAL A 77 4.90 28.48 6.17
N ALA A 78 3.67 29.01 6.18
CA ALA A 78 3.36 30.33 5.63
C ALA A 78 4.14 31.44 6.36
N ASN A 79 4.22 31.38 7.70
CA ASN A 79 4.98 32.32 8.50
C ASN A 79 6.48 32.25 8.17
N LEU A 80 7.06 31.05 8.08
CA LEU A 80 8.46 30.86 7.70
C LEU A 80 8.78 31.38 6.29
N ARG A 81 7.86 31.21 5.34
CA ARG A 81 8.00 31.75 3.97
C ARG A 81 7.93 33.27 3.94
N SER A 82 7.14 33.88 4.82
CA SER A 82 6.97 35.33 4.89
C SER A 82 8.15 36.04 5.58
N ASP A 83 8.92 35.33 6.41
CA ASP A 83 10.08 35.90 7.09
C ASP A 83 11.22 36.20 6.09
N THR A 84 11.63 37.47 6.05
CA THR A 84 12.72 37.95 5.18
C THR A 84 14.09 37.47 5.67
N ALA A 85 14.25 37.25 6.99
CA ALA A 85 15.50 36.72 7.55
C ALA A 85 15.77 35.28 7.08
N LEU A 86 14.71 34.55 6.74
CA LEU A 86 14.78 33.17 6.23
C LEU A 86 14.89 33.08 4.71
N ALA A 87 15.08 34.20 4.00
CA ALA A 87 15.22 34.20 2.54
C ALA A 87 16.27 33.19 2.00
N PRO A 88 17.45 32.99 2.63
CA PRO A 88 18.44 32.02 2.17
C PRO A 88 17.97 30.56 2.24
N VAL A 89 17.03 30.23 3.14
CA VAL A 89 16.60 28.86 3.42
C VAL A 89 15.22 28.53 2.81
N ARG A 90 14.54 29.50 2.19
CA ARG A 90 13.27 29.30 1.46
C ARG A 90 13.32 28.14 0.44
N PRO A 91 14.38 27.97 -0.38
CA PRO A 91 14.45 26.84 -1.30
C PRO A 91 14.36 25.49 -0.62
N VAL A 92 14.86 25.38 0.63
CA VAL A 92 14.77 24.15 1.40
C VAL A 92 13.35 23.94 1.95
N ILE A 93 12.72 25.00 2.44
CA ILE A 93 11.32 24.96 2.89
C ILE A 93 10.42 24.47 1.76
N ASP A 94 10.64 24.96 0.54
CA ASP A 94 9.87 24.58 -0.64
C ASP A 94 10.24 23.18 -1.14
N LEU A 95 11.51 22.77 -1.06
CA LEU A 95 11.93 21.41 -1.40
C LEU A 95 11.30 20.37 -0.46
N ILE A 96 11.22 20.64 0.84
CA ILE A 96 10.51 19.79 1.81
C ILE A 96 9.01 19.71 1.48
N GLY A 97 8.42 20.81 1.02
CA GLY A 97 7.03 20.87 0.57
C GLY A 97 6.78 20.14 -0.75
N SER A 98 7.77 20.08 -1.64
CA SER A 98 7.64 19.49 -2.98
C SER A 98 7.32 18.00 -2.98
N GLY A 99 7.59 17.28 -1.88
CA GLY A 99 7.15 15.91 -1.73
C GLY A 99 7.68 15.22 -0.48
N MET A 100 6.98 14.16 -0.07
CA MET A 100 7.27 13.41 1.16
C MET A 100 8.68 12.81 1.17
N SER A 101 9.24 12.46 0.00
CA SER A 101 10.59 11.88 -0.13
C SER A 101 11.71 12.82 0.31
N TYR A 102 11.44 14.13 0.41
CA TYR A 102 12.45 15.16 0.73
C TYR A 102 12.43 15.60 2.19
N GLY A 103 11.32 15.38 2.91
CA GLY A 103 11.08 15.97 4.24
C GLY A 103 12.00 15.51 5.38
N GLY A 104 12.77 14.43 5.19
CA GLY A 104 13.74 13.96 6.20
C GLY A 104 15.21 14.18 5.79
N ARG A 105 15.56 13.87 4.54
CA ARG A 105 16.97 13.87 4.09
C ARG A 105 17.58 15.25 3.89
N VAL A 106 16.74 16.27 3.64
CA VAL A 106 17.21 17.62 3.33
C VAL A 106 17.52 18.41 4.62
N ILE A 107 16.79 18.13 5.71
CA ILE A 107 16.92 18.84 6.99
C ILE A 107 18.26 18.50 7.69
N GLU A 108 18.74 17.26 7.54
CA GLU A 108 19.99 16.79 8.16
C GLU A 108 21.24 17.08 7.31
N ASN A 109 21.05 17.57 6.08
CA ASN A 109 22.16 17.78 5.17
C ASN A 109 22.80 19.17 5.39
N THR A 110 23.93 19.16 6.08
CA THR A 110 24.74 20.35 6.39
C THR A 110 25.31 21.07 5.16
N THR A 111 25.29 20.43 3.98
CA THR A 111 25.63 21.07 2.70
C THR A 111 24.60 22.12 2.28
N TYR A 112 23.33 21.94 2.67
CA TYR A 112 22.26 22.91 2.42
C TYR A 112 21.95 23.79 3.64
N PHE A 113 22.32 23.32 4.83
CA PHE A 113 22.04 23.97 6.12
C PHE A 113 23.29 23.99 7.01
N ALA A 114 24.14 25.01 6.87
CA ALA A 114 25.25 25.23 7.80
C ALA A 114 24.71 25.73 9.16
N GLY A 115 24.35 24.81 10.05
CA GLY A 115 23.87 25.10 11.40
C GLY A 115 22.46 25.70 11.42
N PRO A 116 21.41 24.92 11.13
CA PRO A 116 20.04 25.42 11.19
C PRO A 116 19.68 25.81 12.63
N ASP A 117 18.94 26.91 12.77
CA ASP A 117 18.30 27.28 14.04
C ASP A 117 17.48 26.07 14.54
N PRO A 118 17.74 25.56 15.76
CA PRO A 118 16.97 24.45 16.35
C PRO A 118 15.46 24.70 16.33
N ALA A 119 15.03 25.96 16.44
CA ALA A 119 13.62 26.33 16.35
C ALA A 119 13.04 26.09 14.96
N LEU A 120 13.77 26.47 13.90
CA LEU A 120 13.35 26.26 12.51
C LEU A 120 13.22 24.77 12.19
N VAL A 121 14.18 23.96 12.62
CA VAL A 121 14.16 22.49 12.42
C VAL A 121 12.96 21.87 13.12
N ALA A 122 12.67 22.29 14.36
CA ALA A 122 11.53 21.78 15.10
C ALA A 122 10.21 22.08 14.38
N VAL A 123 10.05 23.30 13.85
CA VAL A 123 8.86 23.70 13.09
C VAL A 123 8.72 22.92 11.80
N LEU A 124 9.78 22.82 10.98
CA LEU A 124 9.75 22.07 9.72
C LEU A 124 9.48 20.58 9.95
N ARG A 125 10.12 19.97 10.96
CA ARG A 125 9.88 18.58 11.33
C ARG A 125 8.44 18.35 11.76
N ARG A 126 7.88 19.25 12.57
CA ARG A 126 6.48 19.17 13.01
C ARG A 126 5.52 19.31 11.82
N ALA A 127 5.67 20.36 11.01
CA ALA A 127 4.82 20.60 9.85
C ALA A 127 4.87 19.43 8.84
N SER A 128 6.07 18.91 8.57
CA SER A 128 6.28 17.73 7.73
C SER A 128 5.62 16.47 8.33
N SER A 129 5.79 16.23 9.64
CA SER A 129 5.17 15.08 10.32
C SER A 129 3.64 15.15 10.29
N GLU A 130 3.06 16.33 10.55
CA GLU A 130 1.61 16.54 10.47
C GLU A 130 1.08 16.33 9.04
N ALA A 131 1.78 16.86 8.04
CA ALA A 131 1.43 16.67 6.63
C ALA A 131 1.53 15.20 6.21
N PHE A 132 2.53 14.48 6.69
CA PHE A 132 2.73 13.05 6.41
C PHE A 132 1.62 12.21 7.03
N MET A 133 1.26 12.47 8.29
CA MET A 133 0.15 11.80 8.96
C MET A 133 -1.18 12.05 8.24
N ALA A 134 -1.44 13.30 7.81
CA ALA A 134 -2.63 13.62 7.01
C ALA A 134 -2.64 12.92 5.64
N GLY A 135 -1.47 12.73 5.03
CA GLY A 135 -1.32 11.94 3.83
C GLY A 135 -1.69 10.47 4.05
N MET A 136 -1.15 9.86 5.10
CA MET A 136 -1.44 8.47 5.47
C MET A 136 -2.92 8.25 5.75
N ASP A 137 -3.55 9.14 6.50
CA ASP A 137 -4.97 9.06 6.83
C ASP A 137 -5.85 8.99 5.56
N ARG A 138 -5.62 9.91 4.61
CA ARG A 138 -6.34 9.90 3.33
C ARG A 138 -6.09 8.64 2.51
N ALA A 139 -4.85 8.14 2.49
CA ALA A 139 -4.51 6.91 1.80
C ALA A 139 -5.23 5.70 2.40
N ILE A 140 -5.29 5.62 3.73
CA ILE A 140 -6.01 4.56 4.46
C ILE A 140 -7.50 4.60 4.11
N VAL A 141 -8.14 5.77 4.18
CA VAL A 141 -9.58 5.91 3.85
C VAL A 141 -9.86 5.50 2.41
N VAL A 142 -9.06 5.95 1.44
CA VAL A 142 -9.24 5.57 0.04
C VAL A 142 -9.01 4.07 -0.16
N SER A 143 -8.04 3.46 0.52
CA SER A 143 -7.82 2.02 0.46
C SER A 143 -9.01 1.23 1.03
N ALA A 144 -9.58 1.68 2.15
CA ALA A 144 -10.75 1.06 2.77
C ALA A 144 -11.97 1.11 1.84
N ILE A 145 -12.24 2.28 1.23
CA ILE A 145 -13.31 2.44 0.25
C ILE A 145 -13.07 1.53 -0.96
N SER A 146 -11.83 1.49 -1.47
CA SER A 146 -11.46 0.66 -2.62
C SER A 146 -11.68 -0.83 -2.35
N ILE A 147 -11.35 -1.31 -1.15
CA ILE A 147 -11.57 -2.69 -0.72
C ILE A 147 -13.08 -2.99 -0.65
N ILE A 148 -13.88 -2.10 -0.08
CA ILE A 148 -15.34 -2.27 -0.01
C ILE A 148 -15.94 -2.34 -1.41
N VAL A 149 -15.57 -1.42 -2.30
CA VAL A 149 -16.06 -1.40 -3.69
C VAL A 149 -15.65 -2.67 -4.41
N ALA A 150 -14.38 -3.10 -4.30
CA ALA A 150 -13.90 -4.34 -4.89
C ALA A 150 -14.66 -5.57 -4.36
N SER A 151 -14.96 -5.61 -3.06
CA SER A 151 -15.76 -6.67 -2.44
C SER A 151 -17.19 -6.71 -3.00
N VAL A 152 -17.86 -5.56 -3.10
CA VAL A 152 -19.23 -5.46 -3.66
C VAL A 152 -19.24 -5.87 -5.13
N VAL A 153 -18.31 -5.36 -5.94
CA VAL A 153 -18.19 -5.72 -7.36
C VAL A 153 -17.91 -7.22 -7.52
N SER A 154 -17.01 -7.78 -6.71
CA SER A 154 -16.71 -9.22 -6.71
C SER A 154 -17.93 -10.05 -6.34
N TYR A 155 -18.73 -9.61 -5.36
CA TYR A 155 -19.96 -10.28 -4.96
C TYR A 155 -20.97 -10.38 -6.12
N PHE A 156 -21.11 -9.32 -6.92
CA PHE A 156 -22.02 -9.33 -8.07
C PHE A 156 -21.46 -10.07 -9.31
N LEU A 157 -20.13 -10.19 -9.44
CA LEU A 157 -19.49 -10.86 -10.58
C LEU A 157 -19.38 -12.39 -10.40
N ILE A 158 -19.31 -12.89 -9.17
CA ILE A 158 -19.24 -14.33 -8.91
C ILE A 158 -20.59 -14.96 -9.25
N ASN A 159 -20.60 -15.87 -10.23
CA ASN A 159 -21.78 -16.56 -10.72
C ASN A 159 -21.72 -18.05 -10.31
N ASP A 160 -22.76 -18.58 -9.65
CA ASP A 160 -22.77 -19.90 -8.98
C ASP A 160 -22.58 -21.12 -9.90
N ARG A 161 -22.51 -20.92 -11.22
CA ARG A 161 -22.47 -22.02 -12.22
C ARG A 161 -21.17 -22.84 -12.22
N VAL A 162 -20.14 -22.41 -11.50
CA VAL A 162 -18.84 -23.11 -11.42
C VAL A 162 -18.81 -24.15 -10.29
N ALA A 163 -19.77 -24.12 -9.35
CA ALA A 163 -19.77 -25.00 -8.18
C ALA A 163 -20.33 -26.41 -8.42
N THR A 164 -20.84 -26.71 -9.63
CA THR A 164 -21.54 -27.98 -9.96
C THR A 164 -20.78 -28.87 -10.93
N THR A 165 -19.45 -28.85 -10.96
CA THR A 165 -18.69 -29.91 -11.66
C THR A 165 -18.75 -31.21 -10.85
N GLU A 166 -19.47 -32.16 -11.43
CA GLU A 166 -19.68 -33.55 -11.06
C GLU A 166 -18.43 -34.22 -10.43
N PRO A 167 -18.57 -35.06 -9.38
CA PRO A 167 -17.44 -35.75 -8.77
C PRO A 167 -16.75 -36.61 -9.83
N LEU A 168 -15.44 -36.39 -10.02
CA LEU A 168 -14.60 -37.22 -10.87
C LEU A 168 -14.78 -38.70 -10.48
N ASP A 169 -15.32 -39.49 -11.41
CA ASP A 169 -15.27 -40.95 -11.34
C ASP A 169 -13.79 -41.36 -11.42
N LEU A 170 -13.20 -41.61 -10.26
CA LEU A 170 -11.82 -42.02 -10.10
C LEU A 170 -11.67 -43.45 -10.61
N ALA A 171 -11.47 -43.61 -11.91
CA ALA A 171 -10.97 -44.85 -12.47
C ALA A 171 -9.69 -45.24 -11.69
N PRO A 172 -9.55 -46.51 -11.26
CA PRO A 172 -8.48 -46.92 -10.38
C PRO A 172 -7.11 -46.62 -10.99
N VAL A 173 -6.28 -45.92 -10.21
CA VAL A 173 -4.89 -45.60 -10.57
C VAL A 173 -4.16 -46.90 -10.90
N LYS A 174 -3.71 -47.04 -12.15
CA LYS A 174 -2.88 -48.17 -12.56
C LYS A 174 -1.56 -48.14 -11.76
N PRO A 175 -1.11 -49.27 -11.20
CA PRO A 175 0.15 -49.33 -10.49
C PRO A 175 1.30 -48.89 -11.40
N ALA A 176 2.17 -48.02 -10.87
CA ALA A 176 3.37 -47.57 -11.57
C ALA A 176 4.19 -48.79 -11.99
N GLU A 177 4.41 -48.96 -13.30
CA GLU A 177 5.38 -49.92 -13.81
C GLU A 177 6.75 -49.53 -13.25
N ALA A 178 7.30 -50.42 -12.42
CA ALA A 178 8.64 -50.29 -11.90
C ALA A 178 9.59 -50.20 -13.10
N VAL A 179 10.23 -49.03 -13.25
CA VAL A 179 11.37 -48.87 -14.15
C VAL A 179 12.45 -49.81 -13.65
N ALA A 180 12.54 -50.97 -14.30
CA ALA A 180 13.62 -51.93 -14.09
C ALA A 180 14.93 -51.21 -14.42
N ALA A 181 15.82 -51.17 -13.43
CA ALA A 181 17.21 -50.83 -13.64
C ALA A 181 17.88 -51.98 -14.40
N ASP A 182 18.41 -51.68 -15.58
CA ASP A 182 19.53 -52.37 -16.22
C ASP A 182 20.33 -51.33 -17.03
#